data_AF-A0A4R6LZI9-F1
#
_entry.id   AF-A0A4R6LZI9-F1
#
_cell.length_a   1.000
_cell.length_b   1.000
_cell.length_c   1.000
_cell.angle_alpha   90.00
_cell.angle_beta   90.00
_cell.angle_gamma   90.00
#
_symmetry.space_group_name_H-M   'P 1'
#
loop_
_entity.id
_entity.type
_entity.pdbx_description
1 polymer ?
#
loop_
_entity_poly.entity_id
_entity_poly.type
_entity_poly.pdbx_seq_one_letter_code
_entity_poly.pdbx_strand_id
1 'polypeptide(L)'
;MFENEEFDLEDIDLEELDPEGYFKEKEKQQQKNEKLLQEFRDWLQGKGLTDKTVKKHVENIDFYINEYLTYYEVQGPEEDVYEIASFLGDWFVRKAMWASKTAIKDYCAGFKKFYKFLEEKGMITEEDYKELLSIIKERKSDWLQIVSRYDDPAADIEDVWDF
;
A
#
# COMPACT_ATOMS: atom_id res chain seq x y z
N MET A 1 -17.44 -18.59 24.67
CA MET A 1 -17.78 -19.34 23.44
C MET A 1 -18.43 -18.30 22.56
N PHE A 2 -17.63 -17.63 21.73
CA PHE A 2 -18.17 -16.75 20.70
C PHE A 2 -18.48 -17.67 19.53
N GLU A 3 -19.75 -17.77 19.18
CA GLU A 3 -20.19 -18.47 17.98
C GLU A 3 -19.55 -17.75 16.79
N ASN A 4 -18.77 -18.51 16.01
CA ASN A 4 -18.38 -18.08 14.68
C ASN A 4 -19.67 -18.07 13.85
N GLU A 5 -20.36 -16.94 13.80
CA GLU A 5 -21.38 -16.71 12.78
C GLU A 5 -20.65 -16.70 11.44
N GLU A 6 -20.87 -17.79 10.69
CA GLU A 6 -20.44 -17.93 9.30
C GLU A 6 -21.13 -16.82 8.51
N PHE A 7 -20.35 -15.83 8.06
CA PHE A 7 -20.87 -14.70 7.29
C PHE A 7 -21.44 -15.23 5.97
N ASP A 8 -22.76 -15.37 5.93
CA ASP A 8 -23.45 -15.89 4.75
C ASP A 8 -23.47 -14.80 3.68
N LEU A 9 -22.76 -15.06 2.57
CA LEU A 9 -22.73 -14.15 1.43
C LEU A 9 -24.13 -13.97 0.80
N GLU A 10 -25.08 -14.86 1.12
CA GLU A 10 -26.49 -14.75 0.72
C GLU A 10 -27.27 -13.63 1.46
N ASP A 11 -26.74 -13.12 2.59
CA ASP A 11 -27.33 -12.01 3.35
C ASP A 11 -26.78 -10.63 2.93
N ILE A 12 -25.82 -10.57 1.99
CA ILE A 12 -25.40 -9.30 1.40
C ILE A 12 -26.53 -8.82 0.49
N ASP A 13 -27.22 -7.76 0.93
CA ASP A 13 -28.16 -7.05 0.09
C ASP A 13 -27.41 -6.35 -1.05
N LEU A 14 -27.36 -7.01 -2.21
CA LEU A 14 -26.74 -6.47 -3.42
C LEU A 14 -27.41 -5.18 -3.89
N GLU A 15 -28.64 -4.87 -3.44
CA GLU A 15 -29.32 -3.60 -3.72
C GLU A 15 -28.78 -2.42 -2.87
N GLU A 16 -28.08 -2.68 -1.76
CA GLU A 16 -27.42 -1.65 -0.94
C GLU A 16 -26.04 -1.26 -1.46
N LEU A 17 -25.45 -2.03 -2.38
CA LEU A 17 -24.19 -1.65 -3.03
C LEU A 17 -24.44 -0.48 -4.00
N ASP A 18 -23.61 0.56 -3.92
CA ASP A 18 -23.57 1.66 -4.91
C ASP A 18 -22.29 1.60 -5.78
N PRO A 19 -22.22 0.67 -6.77
CA PRO A 19 -21.08 0.57 -7.67
C PRO A 19 -20.79 1.88 -8.41
N GLU A 20 -21.83 2.61 -8.83
CA GLU A 20 -21.65 3.85 -9.60
C GLU A 20 -21.02 4.94 -8.74
N GLY A 21 -21.47 5.09 -7.49
CA GLY A 21 -20.85 5.95 -6.49
C GLY A 21 -19.38 5.60 -6.27
N TYR A 22 -19.08 4.33 -6.00
CA TYR A 22 -17.72 3.84 -5.81
C TYR A 22 -16.81 4.16 -7.01
N PHE A 23 -17.23 3.86 -8.25
CA PHE A 23 -16.41 4.13 -9.43
C PHE A 23 -16.17 5.63 -9.63
N LYS A 24 -17.17 6.46 -9.36
CA LYS A 24 -17.05 7.92 -9.44
C LYS A 24 -16.11 8.50 -8.38
N GLU A 25 -16.13 7.94 -7.17
CA GLU A 25 -15.20 8.32 -6.10
C GLU A 25 -13.78 7.90 -6.44
N LYS A 26 -13.60 6.66 -6.92
CA LYS A 26 -12.32 6.13 -7.38
C LYS A 26 -11.71 6.98 -8.49
N GLU A 27 -12.49 7.35 -9.51
CA GLU A 27 -12.02 8.21 -10.60
C GLU A 27 -11.57 9.58 -10.08
N LYS A 28 -12.35 10.21 -9.18
CA LYS A 28 -11.96 11.48 -8.56
C LYS A 28 -10.67 11.34 -7.76
N GLN A 29 -10.50 10.24 -7.03
CA GLN A 29 -9.29 10.01 -6.23
C GLN A 29 -8.08 9.77 -7.14
N GLN A 30 -8.23 9.01 -8.22
CA GLN A 30 -7.18 8.79 -9.22
C GLN A 30 -6.73 10.11 -9.87
N GLN A 31 -7.65 11.03 -10.19
CA GLN A 31 -7.30 12.36 -10.69
C GLN A 31 -6.49 13.19 -9.69
N LYS A 32 -6.80 13.12 -8.39
CA LYS A 32 -5.98 13.76 -7.35
C LYS A 32 -4.60 13.11 -7.26
N ASN A 33 -4.56 11.78 -7.32
CA ASN A 33 -3.33 10.99 -7.24
C ASN A 33 -2.40 11.27 -8.42
N GLU A 34 -2.90 11.46 -9.65
CA GLU A 34 -2.09 11.85 -10.81
C GLU A 34 -1.30 13.14 -10.55
N LYS A 35 -1.97 14.16 -10.01
CA LYS A 35 -1.31 15.42 -9.65
C LYS A 35 -0.29 15.21 -8.55
N LEU A 36 -0.63 14.42 -7.52
CA LEU A 36 0.25 14.12 -6.40
C LEU A 36 1.51 13.36 -6.84
N LEU A 37 1.38 12.40 -7.77
CA LEU A 37 2.50 11.64 -8.35
C LEU A 37 3.43 12.53 -9.17
N GLN A 38 2.88 13.48 -9.92
CA GLN A 38 3.70 14.44 -10.67
C GLN A 38 4.47 15.36 -9.72
N GLU A 39 3.84 15.87 -8.66
CA GLU A 39 4.52 16.68 -7.65
C GLU A 39 5.59 15.87 -6.88
N PHE A 40 5.30 14.59 -6.57
CA PHE A 40 6.26 13.69 -5.95
C PHE A 40 7.46 13.41 -6.87
N ARG A 41 7.22 13.24 -8.17
CA ARG A 41 8.26 13.09 -9.18
C ARG A 41 9.21 14.29 -9.18
N ASP A 42 8.65 15.49 -9.24
CA ASP A 42 9.42 16.74 -9.24
C ASP A 42 10.21 16.91 -7.93
N TRP A 43 9.60 16.54 -6.79
CA TRP A 43 10.27 16.52 -5.50
C TRP A 43 11.47 15.58 -5.48
N LEU A 44 11.34 14.35 -6.00
CA LEU A 44 12.46 13.40 -6.06
C LEU A 44 13.60 13.90 -6.97
N GLN A 45 13.26 14.50 -8.11
CA GLN A 45 14.24 15.11 -9.01
C GLN A 45 14.95 16.30 -8.34
N GLY A 46 14.23 17.14 -7.60
CA GLY A 46 14.79 18.23 -6.80
C GLY A 46 15.73 17.75 -5.69
N LYS A 47 15.54 16.54 -5.16
CA LYS A 47 16.47 15.89 -4.23
C LYS A 47 17.66 15.20 -4.93
N GLY A 48 17.78 15.31 -6.25
CA GLY A 48 18.94 14.85 -7.03
C GLY A 48 18.94 13.34 -7.35
N LEU A 49 17.79 12.67 -7.29
CA LEU A 49 17.70 11.27 -7.67
C LEU A 49 17.78 11.09 -9.20
N THR A 50 18.34 9.96 -9.63
CA THR A 50 18.39 9.62 -11.07
C THR A 50 17.01 9.33 -11.63
N ASP A 51 16.79 9.62 -12.92
CA ASP A 51 15.50 9.36 -13.58
C ASP A 51 15.04 7.91 -13.44
N LYS A 52 15.97 6.95 -13.48
CA LYS A 52 15.66 5.53 -13.25
C LYS A 52 15.09 5.28 -11.86
N THR A 53 15.69 5.88 -10.83
CA THR A 53 15.23 5.74 -9.44
C THR A 53 13.92 6.48 -9.22
N VAL A 54 13.78 7.69 -9.79
CA VAL A 54 12.56 8.49 -9.75
C VAL A 54 11.40 7.69 -10.35
N LYS A 55 11.58 7.19 -11.58
CA LYS A 55 10.58 6.39 -12.29
C LYS A 55 10.13 5.20 -11.44
N LYS A 56 11.07 4.41 -10.91
CA LYS A 56 10.75 3.25 -10.07
C LYS A 56 9.95 3.62 -8.82
N HIS A 57 10.32 4.71 -8.14
CA HIS A 57 9.58 5.14 -6.95
C HIS A 57 8.18 5.64 -7.31
N VAL A 58 8.02 6.39 -8.39
CA VAL A 58 6.72 6.88 -8.84
C VAL A 58 5.82 5.71 -9.25
N GLU A 59 6.31 4.75 -10.03
CA GLU A 59 5.53 3.56 -10.45
C GLU A 59 5.10 2.69 -9.26
N ASN A 60 5.98 2.51 -8.26
CA ASN A 60 5.60 1.79 -7.04
C ASN A 60 4.53 2.53 -6.24
N ILE A 61 4.65 3.85 -6.08
CA ILE A 61 3.67 4.64 -5.34
C ILE A 61 2.34 4.71 -6.09
N ASP A 62 2.37 4.86 -7.42
CA ASP A 62 1.20 4.81 -8.30
C ASP A 62 0.41 3.51 -8.07
N PHE A 63 1.07 2.36 -8.14
CA PHE A 63 0.44 1.08 -7.85
C PHE A 63 -0.17 1.02 -6.45
N TYR A 64 0.53 1.53 -5.43
CA TYR A 64 0.00 1.54 -4.06
C TYR A 64 -1.26 2.42 -3.94
N ILE A 65 -1.22 3.67 -4.39
CA ILE A 65 -2.31 4.62 -4.14
C ILE A 65 -3.49 4.46 -5.10
N ASN A 66 -3.27 3.94 -6.31
CA ASN A 66 -4.32 3.80 -7.32
C ASN A 66 -4.87 2.37 -7.42
N GLU A 67 -4.07 1.33 -7.11
CA GLU A 67 -4.57 -0.04 -7.13
C GLU A 67 -4.97 -0.52 -5.73
N TYR A 68 -4.07 -0.40 -4.74
CA TYR A 68 -4.31 -0.95 -3.41
C TYR A 68 -5.26 -0.10 -2.56
N LEU A 69 -4.96 1.19 -2.35
CA LEU A 69 -5.77 2.09 -1.51
C LEU A 69 -7.17 2.38 -2.09
N THR A 70 -7.43 1.96 -3.32
CA THR A 70 -8.75 2.05 -3.93
C THR A 70 -9.36 0.67 -4.22
N TYR A 71 -8.82 -0.41 -3.67
CA TYR A 71 -9.24 -1.77 -4.02
C TYR A 71 -10.57 -2.15 -3.36
N TYR A 72 -10.66 -1.99 -2.03
CA TYR A 72 -11.85 -2.34 -1.24
C TYR A 72 -12.74 -1.12 -0.98
N GLU A 73 -12.11 -0.02 -0.57
CA GLU A 73 -12.71 1.30 -0.39
C GLU A 73 -11.84 2.34 -1.08
N VAL A 74 -12.34 3.55 -1.29
CA VAL A 74 -11.57 4.64 -1.92
C VAL A 74 -10.91 5.48 -0.84
N GLN A 75 -9.61 5.24 -0.60
CA GLN A 75 -8.82 5.97 0.39
C GLN A 75 -7.71 6.81 -0.26
N GLY A 76 -7.50 8.00 0.30
CA GLY A 76 -6.33 8.82 0.03
C GLY A 76 -5.10 8.37 0.82
N PRO A 77 -3.87 8.54 0.28
CA PRO A 77 -2.65 8.15 0.99
C PRO A 77 -2.38 8.94 2.28
N GLU A 78 -3.04 10.08 2.48
CA GLU A 78 -2.96 10.91 3.68
C GLU A 78 -3.82 10.42 4.85
N GLU A 79 -4.76 9.50 4.61
CA GLU A 79 -5.77 9.12 5.59
C GLU A 79 -5.22 8.17 6.65
N ASP A 80 -4.44 7.18 6.23
CA ASP A 80 -3.88 6.17 7.13
C ASP A 80 -2.47 5.71 6.68
N VAL A 81 -1.49 5.92 7.56
CA VAL A 81 -0.10 5.46 7.35
C VAL A 81 0.09 3.97 7.65
N TYR A 82 -0.81 3.34 8.39
CA TYR A 82 -0.76 1.93 8.75
C TYR A 82 -1.05 1.00 7.57
N GLU A 83 -1.71 1.51 6.53
CA GLU A 83 -2.04 0.78 5.30
C GLU A 83 -0.81 0.20 4.58
N ILE A 84 0.38 0.77 4.76
CA ILE A 84 1.61 0.19 4.21
C ILE A 84 1.91 -1.21 4.77
N ALA A 85 1.47 -1.50 6.00
CA ALA A 85 1.70 -2.77 6.67
C ALA A 85 0.78 -3.86 6.10
N SER A 86 -0.48 -3.51 5.90
CA SER A 86 -1.48 -4.36 5.23
C SER A 86 -1.07 -4.60 3.77
N PHE A 87 -0.60 -3.56 3.07
CA PHE A 87 -0.09 -3.70 1.72
C PHE A 87 1.11 -4.66 1.64
N LEU A 88 2.23 -4.37 2.33
CA LEU A 88 3.46 -5.15 2.20
C LEU A 88 3.45 -6.48 2.93
N GLY A 89 2.67 -6.59 3.99
CA GLY A 89 2.53 -7.81 4.77
C GLY A 89 1.54 -8.79 4.16
N ASP A 90 0.64 -8.34 3.30
CA ASP A 90 -0.49 -9.16 2.87
C ASP A 90 -0.81 -9.01 1.38
N TRP A 91 -1.47 -7.90 1.02
CA TRP A 91 -2.11 -7.75 -0.27
C TRP A 91 -1.09 -7.81 -1.41
N PHE A 92 0.04 -7.11 -1.26
CA PHE A 92 1.12 -7.10 -2.26
C PHE A 92 1.67 -8.50 -2.51
N VAL A 93 1.87 -9.29 -1.45
CA VAL A 93 2.41 -10.64 -1.54
C VAL A 93 1.46 -11.56 -2.30
N ARG A 94 0.15 -11.47 -2.03
CA ARG A 94 -0.86 -12.31 -2.67
C ARG A 94 -1.24 -11.87 -4.09
N LYS A 95 -1.17 -10.56 -4.38
CA LYS A 95 -1.80 -9.97 -5.57
C LYS A 95 -0.80 -9.49 -6.63
N ALA A 96 0.44 -9.18 -6.25
CA ALA A 96 1.44 -8.68 -7.20
C ALA A 96 2.37 -9.80 -7.66
N MET A 97 2.30 -10.15 -8.94
CA MET A 97 3.15 -11.20 -9.56
C MET A 97 4.66 -10.92 -9.47
N TRP A 98 5.06 -9.68 -9.17
CA TRP A 98 6.46 -9.27 -8.98
C TRP A 98 6.86 -9.12 -7.51
N ALA A 99 5.99 -9.55 -6.58
CA ALA A 99 6.32 -9.60 -5.17
C ALA A 99 7.62 -10.39 -4.98
N SER A 100 8.55 -9.77 -4.24
CA SER A 100 9.85 -10.34 -3.97
C SER A 100 10.52 -9.57 -2.85
N LYS A 101 11.55 -10.15 -2.23
CA LYS A 101 12.38 -9.45 -1.23
C LYS A 101 12.95 -8.13 -1.75
N THR A 102 13.28 -8.06 -3.04
CA THR A 102 13.79 -6.84 -3.68
C THR A 102 12.68 -5.81 -3.81
N ALA A 103 11.50 -6.21 -4.30
CA ALA A 103 10.35 -5.31 -4.40
C ALA A 103 9.94 -4.76 -3.03
N ILE A 104 9.82 -5.59 -1.98
CA ILE A 104 9.52 -5.15 -0.60
C ILE A 104 10.50 -4.05 -0.14
N LYS A 105 11.81 -4.25 -0.35
CA LYS A 105 12.83 -3.26 0.02
C LYS A 105 12.67 -1.96 -0.77
N ASP A 106 12.32 -2.06 -2.05
CA ASP A 106 12.08 -0.92 -2.92
C ASP A 106 10.84 -0.12 -2.50
N TYR A 107 9.76 -0.80 -2.12
CA TYR A 107 8.57 -0.17 -1.53
C TYR A 107 8.89 0.51 -0.20
N CYS A 108 9.57 -0.15 0.74
CA CYS A 108 10.03 0.49 1.98
C CYS A 108 10.80 1.79 1.70
N ALA A 109 11.70 1.78 0.72
CA ALA A 109 12.49 2.96 0.36
C ALA A 109 11.68 4.05 -0.36
N GLY A 110 10.66 3.65 -1.12
CA GLY A 110 9.69 4.54 -1.77
C GLY A 110 8.76 5.21 -0.77
N PHE A 111 8.12 4.43 0.11
CA PHE A 111 7.20 4.94 1.14
C PHE A 111 7.85 5.96 2.06
N LYS A 112 9.07 5.71 2.53
CA LYS A 112 9.81 6.70 3.34
C LYS A 112 9.96 8.05 2.63
N LYS A 113 10.16 8.04 1.31
CA LYS A 113 10.29 9.28 0.53
C LYS A 113 8.93 9.91 0.26
N PHE A 114 7.95 9.10 -0.11
CA PHE A 114 6.61 9.56 -0.43
C PHE A 114 5.93 10.20 0.78
N TYR A 115 5.91 9.51 1.92
CA TYR A 115 5.30 10.06 3.13
C TYR A 115 6.10 11.22 3.74
N LYS A 116 7.44 11.27 3.54
CA LYS A 116 8.21 12.49 3.85
C LYS A 116 7.76 13.67 2.98
N PHE A 117 7.51 13.44 1.70
CA PHE A 117 6.98 14.44 0.80
C PHE A 117 5.57 14.90 1.21
N LEU A 118 4.68 13.99 1.66
CA LEU A 118 3.36 14.34 2.18
C LEU A 118 3.45 15.19 3.46
N GLU A 119 4.38 14.86 4.36
CA GLU A 119 4.63 15.64 5.57
C GLU A 119 5.18 17.03 5.24
N GLU A 120 6.16 17.14 4.33
CA GLU A 120 6.69 18.44 3.87
C GLU A 120 5.60 19.30 3.19
N LYS A 121 4.56 18.68 2.62
CA LYS A 121 3.38 19.36 2.07
C LYS A 121 2.29 19.69 3.11
N GLY A 122 2.42 19.20 4.34
CA GLY A 122 1.40 19.34 5.39
C GLY A 122 0.15 18.50 5.17
N MET A 123 0.23 17.42 4.39
CA MET A 123 -0.89 16.50 4.17
C MET A 123 -1.02 15.46 5.29
N ILE A 124 0.10 15.15 5.96
CA ILE A 124 0.15 14.33 7.17
C ILE A 124 0.96 15.07 8.24
N THR A 125 0.85 14.66 9.49
CA THR A 125 1.63 15.23 10.58
C THR A 125 3.05 14.65 10.64
N GLU A 126 3.95 15.31 11.36
CA GLU A 126 5.28 14.77 11.66
C GLU A 126 5.19 13.45 12.45
N GLU A 127 4.15 13.29 13.29
CA GLU A 127 3.92 12.08 14.07
C GLU A 127 3.51 10.91 13.16
N ASP A 128 2.61 11.13 12.21
CA ASP A 128 2.23 10.12 11.21
C ASP A 128 3.46 9.64 10.42
N TYR A 129 4.35 10.57 10.04
CA TYR A 129 5.59 10.21 9.37
C TYR A 129 6.53 9.39 10.28
N LYS A 130 6.64 9.73 11.57
CA LYS A 130 7.44 8.94 12.53
C LYS A 130 6.87 7.55 12.73
N GLU A 131 5.54 7.44 12.82
CA GLU A 131 4.84 6.17 12.95
C GLU A 131 5.11 5.27 11.74
N LEU A 132 4.97 5.81 10.52
CA LEU A 132 5.34 5.12 9.29
C LEU A 132 6.79 4.61 9.31
N LEU A 133 7.74 5.41 9.81
CA LEU A 133 9.12 4.98 9.96
C LEU A 133 9.27 3.82 10.96
N SER A 134 8.49 3.83 12.06
CA SER A 134 8.49 2.76 13.06
C SER A 134 7.92 1.46 12.49
N ILE A 135 6.77 1.53 11.82
CA ILE A 135 6.13 0.40 11.14
C ILE A 135 7.14 -0.28 10.19
N ILE A 136 7.81 0.48 9.32
CA ILE A 136 8.80 -0.07 8.40
C ILE A 136 10.00 -0.66 9.15
N LYS A 137 10.41 -0.05 10.28
CA LYS A 137 11.55 -0.56 11.06
C LYS A 137 11.22 -1.90 11.71
N GLU A 138 10.02 -2.03 12.26
CA GLU A 138 9.60 -3.19 13.05
C GLU A 138 9.15 -4.36 12.16
N ARG A 139 8.38 -4.09 11.11
CA ARG A 139 7.71 -5.13 10.32
C ARG A 139 8.48 -5.59 9.09
N LYS A 140 9.54 -4.88 8.69
CA LYS A 140 10.28 -5.20 7.46
C LYS A 140 10.92 -6.60 7.47
N SER A 141 11.42 -7.08 8.61
CA SER A 141 11.94 -8.46 8.70
C SER A 141 10.86 -9.48 8.39
N ASP A 142 9.64 -9.20 8.83
CA ASP A 142 8.51 -10.11 8.74
C ASP A 142 8.00 -10.14 7.30
N TRP A 143 7.83 -8.98 6.67
CA TRP A 143 7.47 -8.89 5.25
C TRP A 143 8.46 -9.62 4.34
N LEU A 144 9.76 -9.55 4.66
CA LEU A 144 10.79 -10.28 3.92
C LEU A 144 10.74 -11.80 4.14
N GLN A 145 10.25 -12.26 5.29
CA GLN A 145 10.03 -13.68 5.57
C GLN A 145 8.75 -14.17 4.90
N ILE A 146 7.63 -13.44 5.04
CA ILE A 146 6.34 -13.73 4.37
C ILE A 146 6.56 -13.96 2.89
N VAL A 147 7.12 -12.99 2.16
CA VAL A 147 7.31 -13.13 0.71
C VAL A 147 8.21 -14.31 0.35
N SER A 148 9.17 -14.64 1.23
CA SER A 148 10.05 -15.78 1.01
C SER A 148 9.37 -17.13 1.20
N ARG A 149 8.45 -17.21 2.15
CA ARG A 149 7.66 -18.43 2.42
C ARG A 149 6.59 -18.59 1.35
N TYR A 150 5.93 -17.49 0.97
CA TYR A 150 4.91 -17.49 -0.07
C TYR A 150 5.46 -17.93 -1.44
N ASP A 151 6.68 -17.52 -1.79
CA ASP A 151 7.35 -17.94 -3.02
C ASP A 151 7.88 -19.38 -2.98
N ASP A 152 7.88 -20.04 -1.81
CA ASP A 152 8.38 -21.41 -1.66
C ASP A 152 7.27 -22.42 -2.00
N PRO A 153 7.37 -23.17 -3.12
CA PRO A 153 6.34 -24.15 -3.49
C PRO A 153 6.22 -25.33 -2.52
N ALA A 154 7.17 -25.50 -1.60
CA ALA A 154 7.12 -26.52 -0.55
C ALA A 154 6.54 -26.01 0.77
N ALA A 155 6.32 -24.70 0.91
CA ALA A 155 5.69 -24.15 2.11
C ALA A 155 4.19 -24.43 2.11
N ASP A 156 3.63 -24.67 3.30
CA ASP A 156 2.19 -24.59 3.49
C ASP A 156 1.78 -23.11 3.47
N ILE A 157 0.72 -22.80 2.72
CA ILE A 157 0.20 -21.45 2.61
C ILE A 157 -0.33 -20.94 3.96
N GLU A 158 -0.82 -21.84 4.81
CA GLU A 158 -1.32 -21.52 6.15
C GLU A 158 -0.18 -21.02 7.05
N ASP A 159 1.03 -21.57 6.88
CA ASP A 159 2.21 -21.23 7.70
C ASP A 159 2.91 -19.93 7.26
N VAL A 160 2.52 -19.33 6.14
CA VAL A 160 3.24 -18.17 5.57
C VAL A 160 3.23 -16.98 6.53
N TRP A 161 2.11 -16.76 7.22
CA TRP A 161 1.90 -15.65 8.16
C TRP A 161 2.07 -16.04 9.64
N ASP A 162 2.49 -17.27 9.93
CA ASP A 162 2.75 -17.70 11.30
C ASP A 162 4.10 -17.15 11.79
N PHE A 163 4.06 -16.46 12.94
CA PHE A 163 5.20 -15.79 13.57
C PHE A 163 5.30 -16.08 15.06
#